data_AF-A0A0A8JD40-F1
#
_entry.id   AF-A0A0A8JD40-F1
#
_cell.length_a   1.000
_cell.length_b   1.000
_cell.length_c   1.000
_cell.angle_alpha   90.00
_cell.angle_beta   90.00
_cell.angle_gamma   90.00
#
_symmetry.space_group_name_H-M   'P 1'
#
loop_
_entity.id
_entity.type
_entity.pdbx_description
1 polymer ?
#
loop_
_entity_poly.entity_id
_entity_poly.type
_entity_poly.pdbx_seq_one_letter_code
_entity_poly.pdbx_strand_id
1 'polypeptide(L)' 'VFSVAPPQVNISATYPGATAKTINDSVVTLIERELSGVKNLLYYSATTDTSGTAEITATFKP' A
#
# COMPACT_ATOMS: atom_id res chain seq x y z
N VAL A 1 17.26 -14.39 19.50
CA VAL A 1 16.65 -14.19 18.17
C VAL A 1 16.21 -12.74 18.05
N PHE A 2 17.10 -11.83 17.63
CA PHE A 2 16.71 -10.44 17.41
C PHE A 2 16.19 -10.33 15.98
N SER A 3 14.87 -10.24 15.83
CA SER A 3 14.24 -9.95 14.54
C SER A 3 14.54 -8.49 14.18
N VAL A 4 15.65 -8.24 13.47
CA VAL A 4 15.81 -6.98 12.72
C VAL A 4 14.97 -7.10 11.45
N ALA A 5 13.66 -7.27 11.63
CA ALA A 5 12.73 -7.18 10.52
C ALA A 5 12.60 -5.68 10.19
N PRO A 6 12.73 -5.29 8.92
CA PRO A 6 12.51 -3.91 8.54
C PRO A 6 11.08 -3.49 8.93
N PRO A 7 10.86 -2.25 9.40
CA PRO A 7 9.53 -1.79 9.74
C PRO A 7 8.60 -1.85 8.53
N GLN A 8 7.42 -2.42 8.72
CA GLN A 8 6.40 -2.55 7.68
C GLN A 8 5.14 -1.80 8.10
N VAL A 9 4.55 -1.09 7.15
CA VAL A 9 3.26 -0.42 7.30
C VAL A 9 2.29 -1.06 6.31
N ASN A 10 1.24 -1.67 6.85
CA ASN A 10 0.11 -2.14 6.05
C ASN A 10 -0.97 -1.07 6.02
N ILE A 11 -1.41 -0.73 4.81
CA ILE A 11 -2.47 0.23 4.53
C ILE A 11 -3.58 -0.57 3.86
N SER A 12 -4.71 -0.71 4.53
CA SER A 12 -5.91 -1.32 3.96
C SER A 12 -6.92 -0.23 3.63
N ALA A 13 -7.44 -0.27 2.40
CA ALA A 13 -8.49 0.61 1.94
C ALA A 13 -9.66 -0.23 1.41
N THR A 14 -10.87 0.26 1.64
CA THR A 14 -12.09 -0.42 1.18
C THR A 14 -12.96 0.60 0.49
N TYR A 15 -13.31 0.32 -0.76
CA TYR A 15 -14.24 1.10 -1.57
C TYR A 15 -15.30 0.16 -2.17
N PRO A 16 -16.37 -0.12 -1.41
CA PRO A 16 -17.42 -1.05 -1.82
C PRO A 16 -18.11 -0.58 -3.11
N GLY A 17 -18.33 -1.50 -4.04
CA GLY A 17 -18.99 -1.20 -5.33
C GLY A 17 -18.09 -0.57 -6.39
N ALA A 18 -16.83 -0.27 -6.07
CA ALA A 18 -15.83 0.13 -7.04
C ALA A 18 -15.18 -1.10 -7.70
N THR A 19 -14.85 -1.01 -8.99
CA THR A 19 -14.05 -2.04 -9.64
C THR A 19 -12.60 -2.00 -9.13
N ALA A 20 -11.86 -3.11 -9.23
CA ALA A 20 -10.44 -3.15 -8.89
C ALA A 20 -9.64 -2.05 -9.62
N LYS A 21 -9.98 -1.79 -10.89
CA LYS A 21 -9.36 -0.70 -11.67
C LYS A 21 -9.67 0.68 -11.09
N THR A 22 -10.91 0.94 -10.72
CA THR A 22 -11.33 2.23 -10.12
C THR A 22 -10.59 2.50 -8.82
N ILE A 23 -10.47 1.49 -7.95
CA ILE A 23 -9.70 1.58 -6.71
C ILE A 23 -8.24 1.85 -6.99
N ASN A 24 -7.65 1.17 -7.97
CA ASN A 24 -6.25 1.33 -8.29
C ASN A 24 -5.97 2.79 -8.70
N ASP A 25 -6.73 3.31 -9.65
CA ASP A 25 -6.51 4.65 -10.18
C ASP A 25 -6.87 5.76 -9.15
N SER A 26 -7.86 5.51 -8.28
CA SER A 26 -8.37 6.54 -7.35
C SER A 26 -7.72 6.50 -5.96
N VAL A 27 -7.27 5.33 -5.49
CA VAL A 27 -6.75 5.14 -4.13
C VAL A 27 -5.28 4.74 -4.17
N VAL A 28 -4.95 3.66 -4.88
CA VAL A 28 -3.58 3.14 -4.92
C VAL A 28 -2.63 4.18 -5.49
N THR A 29 -2.93 4.75 -6.66
CA THR A 29 -2.09 5.77 -7.31
C THR A 29 -1.88 7.01 -6.43
N LEU A 30 -2.88 7.43 -5.65
CA LEU A 30 -2.72 8.53 -4.70
C LEU A 30 -1.76 8.15 -3.57
N ILE A 31 -1.92 6.95 -2.99
CA ILE A 31 -1.05 6.45 -1.92
C ILE A 31 0.39 6.28 -2.43
N GLU A 32 0.60 5.76 -3.64
CA GLU A 32 1.91 5.64 -4.27
C GLU A 32 2.61 7.00 -4.40
N ARG A 33 1.86 8.02 -4.83
CA ARG A 33 2.40 9.38 -4.94
C ARG A 33 2.85 9.91 -3.59
N GLU A 34 2.06 9.72 -2.54
CA GLU A 34 2.46 10.13 -1.20
C GLU A 34 3.67 9.31 -0.69
N LEU A 35 3.66 7.99 -0.90
CA LEU A 35 4.75 7.08 -0.54
C LEU A 35 6.08 7.46 -1.22
N SER A 36 6.04 7.91 -2.47
CA SER A 36 7.23 8.39 -3.19
C SER A 36 7.93 9.57 -2.50
N GLY A 37 7.20 10.35 -1.70
CA GLY A 37 7.73 11.45 -0.91
C GLY A 37 8.24 11.05 0.48
N VAL A 38 7.99 9.81 0.91
CA VAL A 38 8.33 9.36 2.26
C VAL A 38 9.81 8.97 2.36
N LYS A 39 10.52 9.57 3.31
CA LYS A 39 11.92 9.19 3.61
C LYS A 39 11.97 7.77 4.16
N ASN A 40 13.04 7.05 3.81
CA ASN A 40 13.35 5.71 4.29
C ASN A 40 12.43 4.59 3.76
N LEU A 41 11.58 4.85 2.77
CA LEU A 41 10.88 3.79 2.04
C LEU A 41 11.89 2.95 1.23
N LEU A 42 11.85 1.63 1.39
CA LEU A 42 12.66 0.69 0.59
C LEU A 42 11.90 0.24 -0.64
N TYR A 43 10.72 -0.32 -0.42
CA TYR A 43 9.82 -0.79 -1.46
C TYR A 43 8.40 -0.82 -0.90
N TYR A 44 7.43 -0.86 -1.80
CA TYR A 44 6.05 -1.09 -1.46
C TYR A 44 5.44 -2.05 -2.47
N SER A 45 4.40 -2.75 -2.04
CA SER A 45 3.58 -3.61 -2.90
C SER A 45 2.12 -3.28 -2.69
N ALA A 46 1.36 -3.14 -3.77
CA ALA A 46 -0.07 -2.88 -3.74
C ALA A 46 -0.82 -4.04 -4.39
N THR A 47 -1.88 -4.51 -3.75
CA THR A 47 -2.76 -5.56 -4.25
C THR A 47 -4.20 -5.09 -4.13
N THR A 48 -4.99 -5.33 -5.16
CA THR A 48 -6.40 -4.92 -5.19
C THR A 48 -7.27 -6.12 -5.55
N ASP A 49 -8.42 -6.23 -4.91
CA ASP A 49 -9.40 -7.27 -5.17
C ASP A 49 -10.67 -6.69 -5.81
N THR A 50 -11.35 -7.55 -6.58
CA THR A 50 -12.69 -7.37 -7.14
C THR A 50 -13.77 -7.10 -6.10
N SER A 51 -13.52 -7.45 -4.83
CA SER A 51 -14.35 -7.11 -3.68
C SER A 51 -14.38 -5.61 -3.35
N GLY A 52 -13.57 -4.79 -4.03
CA GLY A 52 -13.45 -3.37 -3.72
C GLY A 52 -12.52 -3.12 -2.53
N THR A 53 -11.50 -3.96 -2.35
CA THR A 53 -10.48 -3.79 -1.31
C THR A 53 -9.12 -3.58 -1.95
N ALA A 54 -8.30 -2.74 -1.32
CA ALA A 54 -6.90 -2.54 -1.64
C ALA A 54 -6.06 -2.74 -0.40
N GLU A 55 -4.92 -3.39 -0.58
CA GLU A 55 -3.94 -3.61 0.46
C GLU A 55 -2.56 -3.20 -0.05
N ILE A 56 -1.91 -2.31 0.69
CA ILE A 56 -0.59 -1.78 0.35
C ILE A 56 0.33 -2.03 1.53
N THR A 57 1.43 -2.74 1.26
CA THR A 57 2.47 -3.00 2.25
C THR A 57 3.68 -2.18 1.86
N ALA A 58 4.05 -1.24 2.72
CA ALA A 58 5.24 -0.41 2.57
C ALA A 58 6.31 -0.88 3.57
N THR A 59 7.50 -1.19 3.06
CA THR A 59 8.63 -1.64 3.87
C THR A 59 9.66 -0.51 3.95
N PHE A 60 10.11 -0.22 5.17
CA PHE A 60 11.01 0.88 5.46
C PHE A 60 12.38 0.39 5.88
N LYS A 61 13.37 1.28 5.76
CA LYS A 61 14.70 1.05 6.32
C LYS A 61 14.62 0.96 7.86
N PRO A 62 15.39 0.05 8.48
CA PRO A 62 15.57 0.02 9.93
C PRO A 62 16.10 1.33 10.50
#